data_AF-A0A7C7S034-F1
#
_entry.id   AF-A0A7C7S034-F1
#
_cell.length_a   1.000
_cell.length_b   1.000
_cell.length_c   1.000
_cell.angle_alpha   90.00
_cell.angle_beta   90.00
_cell.angle_gamma   90.00
#
_symmetry.space_group_name_H-M   'P 1'
#
loop_
_entity.id
_entity.type
_entity.pdbx_description
1 polymer ?
#
loop_
_entity_poly.entity_id
_entity_poly.type
_entity_poly.pdbx_seq_one_letter_code
_entity_poly.pdbx_strand_id
1 'polypeptide(L)'
;MSIEAQQKPIPDKIISRRGFLKTGAGTVVGLLSASTALGAIIPRQATEKRLHFYNAHTGERLNVCYCVNGRYLNDALLSINYILRDFR
;
A
#
# COMPACT_ATOMS: atom_id res chain seq x y z
N MET A 1 -20.90 56.60 -47.98
CA MET A 1 -22.05 55.94 -47.36
C MET A 1 -21.49 54.86 -46.46
N SER A 2 -21.24 55.24 -45.21
CA SER A 2 -20.75 54.35 -44.15
C SER A 2 -21.88 53.39 -43.77
N ILE A 3 -21.60 52.10 -43.65
CA ILE A 3 -22.52 51.21 -42.95
C ILE A 3 -21.71 50.30 -42.03
N GLU A 4 -22.01 50.46 -40.76
CA GLU A 4 -21.40 49.88 -39.58
C GLU A 4 -21.27 48.35 -39.60
N ALA A 5 -20.14 47.91 -39.04
CA ALA A 5 -19.95 46.56 -38.55
C ALA A 5 -20.99 46.23 -37.47
N GLN A 6 -21.80 45.20 -37.70
CA GLN A 6 -22.68 44.62 -36.69
C GLN A 6 -22.05 43.31 -36.18
N GLN A 7 -21.45 43.41 -35.00
CA GLN A 7 -20.84 42.34 -34.23
C GLN A 7 -21.90 41.32 -33.78
N LYS A 8 -21.76 40.05 -34.19
CA LYS A 8 -22.58 38.92 -33.72
C LYS A 8 -22.10 38.48 -32.32
N PRO A 9 -22.97 38.37 -31.30
CA PRO A 9 -22.55 37.96 -29.97
C PRO A 9 -22.14 36.48 -29.97
N ILE A 10 -20.99 36.18 -29.38
CA ILE A 10 -20.48 34.83 -29.13
C ILE A 10 -21.22 34.29 -27.90
N PRO A 11 -21.85 33.12 -27.95
CA PRO A 11 -22.53 32.56 -26.79
C PRO A 11 -21.50 32.10 -25.76
N ASP A 12 -21.46 32.76 -24.60
CA ASP A 12 -20.69 32.29 -23.45
C ASP A 12 -21.34 31.02 -22.89
N LYS A 13 -20.70 29.88 -23.17
CA LYS A 13 -21.08 28.57 -22.66
C LYS A 13 -20.77 28.53 -21.16
N ILE A 14 -21.75 28.85 -20.32
CA ILE A 14 -21.63 28.73 -18.86
C ILE A 14 -21.53 27.23 -18.51
N ILE A 15 -20.29 26.74 -18.35
CA ILE A 15 -20.03 25.42 -17.81
C ILE A 15 -20.49 25.44 -16.35
N SER A 16 -21.59 24.74 -16.06
CA SER A 16 -22.14 24.64 -14.72
C SER A 16 -21.19 23.86 -13.81
N ARG A 17 -20.55 24.56 -12.88
CA ARG A 17 -19.63 24.03 -11.84
C ARG A 17 -20.19 22.84 -11.07
N ARG A 18 -21.52 22.72 -10.99
CA ARG A 18 -22.24 21.65 -10.30
C ARG A 18 -22.26 20.33 -11.07
N GLY A 19 -22.08 20.36 -12.39
CA GLY A 19 -21.95 19.15 -13.22
C GLY A 19 -20.63 18.44 -12.97
N PHE A 20 -19.54 19.20 -12.81
CA PHE A 20 -18.20 18.64 -12.62
C PHE A 20 -18.05 17.85 -11.32
N LEU A 21 -18.66 18.32 -10.22
CA LEU A 21 -18.67 17.58 -8.95
C LEU A 21 -19.50 16.29 -9.00
N LYS A 22 -20.57 16.24 -9.82
CA LYS A 22 -21.36 15.01 -10.00
C LYS A 22 -20.56 13.94 -10.77
N THR A 23 -19.77 14.34 -11.77
CA THR A 23 -18.94 13.39 -12.53
C THR A 23 -17.75 12.85 -11.73
N GLY A 24 -17.27 13.58 -10.72
CA GLY A 24 -16.20 13.12 -9.82
C GLY A 24 -16.62 12.10 -8.76
N ALA A 25 -17.89 12.09 -8.35
CA ALA A 25 -18.37 11.19 -7.30
C ALA A 25 -18.59 9.73 -7.77
N GLY A 26 -18.78 9.51 -9.07
CA GLY A 26 -19.08 8.19 -9.63
C GLY A 26 -17.89 7.22 -9.69
N THR A 27 -16.65 7.70 -9.64
CA THR A 27 -15.44 6.87 -9.82
C THR A 27 -14.85 6.33 -8.51
N VAL A 28 -15.23 6.87 -7.35
CA VAL A 28 -14.64 6.46 -6.05
C VAL A 28 -15.25 5.16 -5.50
N VAL A 29 -16.51 4.86 -5.80
CA VAL A 29 -17.19 3.67 -5.24
C VAL A 29 -16.69 2.35 -5.86
N GLY A 30 -16.25 2.36 -7.12
CA GLY A 30 -15.71 1.17 -7.78
C GLY A 30 -14.34 0.74 -7.25
N LEU A 31 -13.49 1.70 -6.88
CA LEU A 31 -12.12 1.44 -6.41
C LEU A 31 -12.06 0.86 -4.99
N LEU A 32 -13.09 1.10 -4.16
CA LEU A 32 -13.16 0.55 -2.80
C LEU A 32 -13.65 -0.90 -2.76
N SER A 33 -14.36 -1.37 -3.78
CA SER A 33 -14.83 -2.77 -3.84
C SER A 33 -13.76 -3.72 -4.43
N ALA A 34 -12.80 -3.21 -5.20
CA ALA A 34 -11.71 -4.00 -5.77
C ALA A 34 -10.53 -4.21 -4.79
N SER A 35 -10.37 -3.33 -3.80
CA SER A 35 -9.23 -3.39 -2.87
C SER A 35 -9.32 -4.52 -1.85
N THR A 36 -10.53 -4.95 -1.46
CA THR A 36 -10.73 -6.09 -0.55
C THR A 36 -10.58 -7.45 -1.26
N ALA A 37 -10.87 -7.52 -2.56
CA ALA A 37 -10.76 -8.74 -3.36
C ALA A 37 -9.31 -9.08 -3.72
N LEU A 38 -8.44 -8.09 -3.95
CA LEU A 38 -7.04 -8.33 -4.29
C LEU A 38 -6.21 -8.91 -3.13
N GLY A 39 -6.62 -8.70 -1.88
CA GLY A 39 -5.98 -9.32 -0.71
C GLY A 39 -6.30 -10.81 -0.52
N ALA A 40 -7.41 -11.29 -1.11
CA ALA A 40 -7.86 -12.68 -1.01
C ALA A 40 -7.32 -13.58 -2.13
N ILE A 41 -6.81 -12.99 -3.22
CA ILE A 41 -6.36 -13.73 -4.42
C ILE A 41 -4.87 -14.06 -4.36
N ILE A 42 -4.11 -13.47 -3.42
CA ILE A 42 -2.73 -13.91 -3.20
C ILE A 42 -2.83 -15.29 -2.53
N PRO A 43 -2.46 -16.40 -3.21
CA PRO A 43 -2.39 -17.68 -2.54
C PRO A 43 -1.46 -17.47 -1.35
N ARG A 44 -1.87 -17.93 -0.16
CA ARG A 44 -1.03 -17.90 1.05
C ARG A 44 0.14 -18.85 0.79
N GLN A 45 1.10 -18.41 -0.02
CA GLN A 45 2.34 -19.11 -0.27
C GLN A 45 2.95 -19.38 1.10
N ALA A 46 3.55 -20.57 1.25
CA ALA A 46 4.26 -20.96 2.43
C ALA A 46 5.34 -19.92 2.73
N THR A 47 4.97 -18.88 3.48
CA THR A 47 5.83 -17.72 3.68
C THR A 47 6.71 -18.08 4.84
N GLU A 48 7.92 -18.52 4.51
CA GLU A 48 9.00 -18.62 5.47
C GLU A 48 9.39 -17.21 5.90
N LYS A 49 9.38 -16.97 7.22
CA LYS A 49 9.86 -15.73 7.81
C LYS A 49 11.24 -16.00 8.40
N ARG A 50 12.23 -15.29 7.88
CA ARG A 50 13.62 -15.39 8.32
C ARG A 50 14.07 -14.10 8.99
N LEU A 51 14.91 -14.23 10.01
CA LEU A 51 15.53 -13.11 10.71
C LEU A 51 17.04 -13.29 10.73
N HIS A 52 17.73 -12.19 10.47
CA HIS A 52 19.18 -12.11 10.50
C HIS A 52 19.56 -11.10 11.58
N PHE A 53 20.28 -11.55 12.60
CA PHE A 53 20.78 -10.73 13.69
C PHE A 53 22.30 -10.69 13.68
N TYR A 54 22.83 -9.54 14.03
CA TYR A 54 24.24 -9.36 14.34
C TYR A 54 24.35 -8.66 15.69
N ASN A 55 25.09 -9.27 16.60
CA ASN A 55 25.38 -8.71 17.90
C ASN A 55 26.69 -7.93 17.87
N ALA A 56 26.63 -6.62 18.07
CA ALA A 56 27.82 -5.77 18.04
C ALA A 56 28.73 -5.94 19.26
N HIS A 57 28.19 -6.41 20.39
CA HIS A 57 28.93 -6.52 21.65
C HIS A 57 29.64 -7.87 21.79
N THR A 58 29.00 -8.98 21.36
CA THR A 58 29.63 -10.32 21.36
C THR A 58 30.20 -10.74 20.02
N GLY A 59 29.89 -10.03 18.93
CA GLY A 59 30.26 -10.42 17.58
C GLY A 59 29.46 -11.59 17.01
N GLU A 60 28.48 -12.12 17.76
CA GLU A 60 27.65 -13.25 17.35
C GLU A 60 26.74 -12.89 16.15
N ARG A 61 26.47 -13.86 15.28
CA ARG A 61 25.56 -13.72 14.13
C ARG A 61 24.54 -14.85 14.15
N LEU A 62 23.28 -14.53 13.88
CA LEU A 62 22.21 -15.51 13.77
C LEU A 62 21.46 -15.30 12.46
N ASN A 63 21.24 -16.37 11.71
CA ASN A 63 20.33 -16.40 10.57
C ASN A 63 19.39 -17.58 10.76
N VAL A 64 18.11 -17.32 11.04
CA VAL A 64 17.16 -18.38 11.36
C VAL A 64 15.79 -18.13 10.75
N CYS A 65 15.16 -19.21 10.28
CA CYS A 65 13.75 -19.21 9.91
C CYS A 65 12.91 -19.44 11.17
N TYR A 66 12.17 -18.43 11.61
CA TYR A 66 11.45 -18.46 12.87
C TYR A 66 9.97 -18.79 12.72
N CYS A 67 9.44 -18.72 11.51
CA CYS A 67 8.05 -19.03 11.23
C CYS A 67 7.91 -19.61 9.81
N VAL A 68 7.23 -20.74 9.69
CA VAL A 68 6.93 -21.42 8.43
C VAL A 68 5.44 -21.72 8.39
N ASN A 69 4.76 -21.35 7.31
CA ASN A 69 3.31 -21.58 7.17
C ASN A 69 2.46 -20.99 8.33
N GLY A 70 2.94 -19.90 8.96
CA GLY A 70 2.28 -19.30 10.12
C GLY A 70 2.52 -20.04 11.45
N ARG A 71 3.32 -21.10 11.46
CA ARG A 71 3.75 -21.81 12.67
C ARG A 71 5.13 -21.33 13.09
N TYR A 72 5.26 -20.94 14.35
CA TYR A 72 6.55 -20.59 14.93
C TYR A 72 7.38 -21.83 15.23
N LEU A 73 8.68 -21.76 14.97
CA LEU A 73 9.63 -22.81 15.31
C LEU A 73 10.26 -22.50 16.67
N ASN A 74 10.01 -23.35 17.67
CA ASN A 74 10.54 -23.13 19.03
C ASN A 74 12.07 -23.04 19.06
N ASP A 75 12.76 -23.91 18.33
CA ASP A 75 14.23 -23.91 18.27
C ASP A 75 14.78 -22.58 17.73
N ALA A 76 14.07 -22.00 16.77
CA ALA A 76 14.41 -20.69 16.22
C ALA A 76 14.17 -19.58 17.24
N LEU A 77 13.05 -19.63 17.98
CA LEU A 77 12.77 -18.67 19.06
C LEU A 77 13.80 -18.75 20.19
N LEU A 78 14.25 -19.96 20.57
CA LEU A 78 15.31 -20.16 21.54
C LEU A 78 16.63 -19.56 21.05
N SER A 79 16.98 -19.78 19.79
CA SER A 79 18.17 -19.20 19.18
C SER A 79 18.12 -17.67 19.16
N ILE A 80 16.95 -17.10 18.84
CA ILE A 80 16.72 -15.66 18.89
C ILE A 80 16.88 -15.13 20.31
N ASN A 81 16.28 -15.78 21.30
CA ASN A 81 16.42 -15.38 22.69
C ASN A 81 17.87 -15.45 23.17
N TYR A 82 18.63 -16.46 22.71
CA TYR A 82 20.04 -16.61 23.05
C TYR A 82 20.90 -15.45 22.51
N ILE A 83 20.75 -15.06 21.24
CA ILE A 83 21.54 -13.94 20.67
C ILE A 83 21.07 -12.58 21.20
N LEU A 84 19.83 -12.48 21.68
CA LEU A 84 19.27 -11.27 22.28
C LEU A 84 19.40 -11.22 23.81
N ARG A 85 20.06 -12.21 24.43
CA ARG A 85 20.28 -12.21 25.88
C ARG A 85 21.00 -10.92 26.29
N ASP A 86 20.64 -10.37 27.44
CA ASP A 86 21.32 -9.21 27.99
C ASP A 86 22.84 -9.42 27.99
N PHE A 87 23.56 -8.47 27.39
CA PHE A 87 25.00 -8.35 27.52
C PHE A 87 25.27 -7.66 28.85
N ARG A 88 25.68 -8.44 29.84
CA ARG A 88 26.17 -7.95 31.13
C ARG A 88 27.65 -8.24 31.26
#